data_AF-S4GR52-F1
#
_entry.id   AF-S4GR52-F1
#
_cell.length_a   1.000
_cell.length_b   1.000
_cell.length_c   1.000
_cell.angle_alpha   90.00
_cell.angle_beta   90.00
_cell.angle_gamma   90.00
#
_symmetry.space_group_name_H-M   'P 1'
#
loop_
_entity.id
_entity.type
_entity.pdbx_description
1 polymer ?
#
loop_
_entity_poly.entity_id
_entity_poly.type
_entity_poly.pdbx_seq_one_letter_code
_entity_poly.pdbx_strand_id
1 'polypeptide(L)'
;DGRVWTTDKDGLIPDLLAAEITAKTGKNPAQLHQDQVARFGESWYKRVDTPTTLEQKQKFAALSGDDVEATKLAGEDITAKLTEAPGNGAKIGGLKVTTKNNWFAARPSGTENIYKVYAESFVSPEALDKVLEEATAVVDKALA
;
A
#
# COMPACT_ATOMS: atom_id res chain seq x y z
N ASP A 1 21.24 -12.86 19.72
CA ASP A 1 20.77 -14.18 20.19
C ASP A 1 19.25 -14.37 19.98
N GLY A 2 18.62 -13.55 19.14
CA GLY A 2 17.18 -13.67 18.85
C GLY A 2 16.25 -13.10 19.94
N ARG A 3 16.77 -12.55 21.03
CA ARG A 3 15.94 -11.88 22.04
C ARG A 3 15.46 -10.52 21.57
N VAL A 4 14.31 -10.10 22.08
CA VAL A 4 13.71 -8.80 21.79
C VAL A 4 14.59 -7.68 22.35
N TRP A 5 14.91 -6.70 21.52
CA TRP A 5 15.53 -5.44 21.95
C TRP A 5 14.45 -4.46 22.48
N THR A 6 13.45 -4.17 21.66
CA THR A 6 12.28 -3.36 21.99
C THR A 6 11.06 -3.82 21.18
N THR A 7 9.87 -3.61 21.74
CA THR A 7 8.59 -3.89 21.07
C THR A 7 7.93 -2.63 20.50
N ASP A 8 8.45 -1.45 20.80
CA ASP A 8 8.06 -0.20 20.14
C ASP A 8 8.99 0.07 18.94
N LYS A 9 8.68 1.08 18.13
CA LYS A 9 9.61 1.55 17.10
C LYS A 9 10.78 2.27 17.78
N ASP A 10 11.98 1.90 17.39
CA ASP A 10 13.22 2.54 17.83
C ASP A 10 13.92 3.10 16.58
N GLY A 11 14.14 4.41 16.55
CA GLY A 11 14.80 5.09 15.43
C GLY A 11 16.32 5.01 15.46
N LEU A 12 16.92 4.76 16.64
CA LEU A 12 18.38 4.68 16.77
C LEU A 12 18.92 3.38 16.16
N ILE A 13 18.21 2.27 16.33
CA ILE A 13 18.66 0.98 15.80
C ILE A 13 18.69 0.90 14.27
N PRO A 14 17.71 1.38 13.46
CA PRO A 14 17.83 1.40 12.01
C PRO A 14 18.92 2.37 11.52
N ASP A 15 19.17 3.47 12.23
CA ASP A 15 20.27 4.40 11.90
C ASP A 15 21.64 3.72 12.08
N LEU A 16 21.84 3.06 13.21
CA LEU A 16 23.06 2.29 13.48
C LEU A 16 23.18 1.08 12.52
N LEU A 17 22.06 0.45 12.16
CA LEU A 17 22.03 -0.62 11.17
C LEU A 17 22.46 -0.12 9.78
N ALA A 18 22.06 1.09 9.37
CA ALA A 18 22.52 1.69 8.13
C ALA A 18 24.05 1.91 8.13
N ALA A 19 24.61 2.33 9.27
CA ALA A 19 26.06 2.43 9.46
C ALA A 19 26.74 1.05 9.40
N GLU A 20 26.17 0.04 10.06
CA GLU A 20 26.67 -1.34 10.03
C GLU A 20 26.65 -1.93 8.63
N ILE A 21 25.53 -1.80 7.89
CA ILE A 21 25.41 -2.20 6.49
C ILE A 21 26.54 -1.59 5.66
N THR A 22 26.78 -0.30 5.81
CA THR A 22 27.84 0.41 5.09
C THR A 22 29.22 -0.13 5.45
N ALA A 23 29.50 -0.29 6.74
CA ALA A 23 30.80 -0.78 7.23
C ALA A 23 31.07 -2.23 6.82
N LYS A 24 30.04 -3.08 6.79
CA LYS A 24 30.17 -4.51 6.50
C LYS A 24 30.18 -4.84 5.01
N THR A 25 29.43 -4.11 4.21
CA THR A 25 29.24 -4.41 2.79
C THR A 25 30.03 -3.50 1.87
N GLY A 26 30.52 -2.37 2.36
CA GLY A 26 31.13 -1.31 1.54
C GLY A 26 30.11 -0.53 0.70
N LYS A 27 28.80 -0.82 0.84
CA LYS A 27 27.70 -0.13 0.15
C LYS A 27 26.74 0.47 1.17
N ASN A 28 26.31 1.70 0.94
CA ASN A 28 25.25 2.30 1.76
C ASN A 28 23.87 1.69 1.41
N PRO A 29 22.83 1.86 2.26
CA PRO A 29 21.51 1.30 2.00
C PRO A 29 20.87 1.72 0.67
N ALA A 30 21.14 2.94 0.18
CA ALA A 30 20.62 3.40 -1.11
C ALA A 30 21.23 2.64 -2.29
N GLN A 31 22.52 2.31 -2.22
CA GLN A 31 23.19 1.48 -3.23
C GLN A 31 22.66 0.03 -3.20
N LEU A 32 22.43 -0.54 -2.01
CA LEU A 32 21.79 -1.86 -1.91
C LEU A 32 20.34 -1.83 -2.42
N HIS A 33 19.61 -0.74 -2.18
CA HIS A 33 18.29 -0.56 -2.78
C HIS A 33 18.35 -0.54 -4.32
N GLN A 34 19.34 0.14 -4.92
CA GLN A 34 19.55 0.10 -6.37
C GLN A 34 19.82 -1.33 -6.89
N ASP A 35 20.59 -2.14 -6.15
CA ASP A 35 20.78 -3.55 -6.48
C ASP A 35 19.44 -4.33 -6.45
N GLN A 36 18.55 -4.01 -5.51
CA GLN A 36 17.21 -4.61 -5.42
C GLN A 36 16.31 -4.17 -6.58
N VAL A 37 16.33 -2.89 -6.95
CA VAL A 37 15.62 -2.35 -8.12
C VAL A 37 16.11 -3.04 -9.40
N ALA A 38 17.42 -3.25 -9.56
CA ALA A 38 17.96 -3.97 -10.70
C ALA A 38 17.49 -5.45 -10.77
N ARG A 39 17.24 -6.08 -9.62
CA ARG A 39 16.81 -7.48 -9.53
C ARG A 39 15.30 -7.67 -9.69
N PHE A 40 14.50 -6.75 -9.14
CA PHE A 40 13.06 -6.94 -8.97
C PHE A 40 12.21 -5.92 -9.75
N GLY A 41 12.83 -4.90 -10.34
CA GLY A 41 12.15 -3.79 -11.01
C GLY A 41 12.00 -2.57 -10.10
N GLU A 42 11.92 -1.40 -10.72
CA GLU A 42 11.59 -0.14 -10.04
C GLU A 42 10.09 -0.11 -9.72
N SER A 43 9.74 0.44 -8.56
CA SER A 43 8.36 0.71 -8.20
C SER A 43 8.10 2.22 -8.09
N TRP A 44 6.91 2.61 -8.49
CA TRP A 44 6.39 3.97 -8.38
C TRP A 44 5.28 3.96 -7.35
N TYR A 45 5.43 4.79 -6.31
CA TYR A 45 4.50 4.85 -5.19
C TYR A 45 3.93 6.24 -5.01
N LYS A 46 2.61 6.33 -4.75
CA LYS A 46 1.94 7.59 -4.41
C LYS A 46 0.88 7.37 -3.32
N ARG A 47 0.66 8.42 -2.53
CA ARG A 47 -0.50 8.54 -1.64
C ARG A 47 -1.30 9.78 -2.04
N VAL A 48 -2.61 9.62 -2.16
CA VAL A 48 -3.55 10.73 -2.35
C VAL A 48 -4.61 10.71 -1.26
N ASP A 49 -5.07 11.90 -0.89
CA ASP A 49 -6.08 12.11 0.14
C ASP A 49 -7.34 12.65 -0.57
N THR A 50 -8.47 11.96 -0.42
CA THR A 50 -9.72 12.25 -1.14
C THR A 50 -10.80 12.68 -0.16
N PRO A 51 -11.50 13.81 -0.40
CA PRO A 51 -12.66 14.21 0.41
C PRO A 51 -13.74 13.14 0.44
N THR A 52 -14.40 12.97 1.58
CA THR A 52 -15.50 11.99 1.72
C THR A 52 -16.54 12.46 2.71
N THR A 53 -17.78 12.01 2.57
CA THR A 53 -18.81 12.29 3.57
C THR A 53 -18.64 11.41 4.80
N LEU A 54 -19.24 11.80 5.93
CA LEU A 54 -19.23 10.96 7.14
C LEU A 54 -19.91 9.60 6.88
N GLU A 55 -20.96 9.58 6.05
CA GLU A 55 -21.67 8.37 5.67
C GLU A 55 -20.79 7.42 4.86
N GLN A 56 -20.14 7.91 3.81
CA GLN A 56 -19.17 7.13 3.02
C GLN A 56 -18.02 6.61 3.89
N LYS A 57 -17.51 7.46 4.79
CA LYS A 57 -16.45 7.09 5.73
C LYS A 57 -16.84 5.92 6.63
N GLN A 58 -18.09 5.85 7.07
CA GLN A 58 -18.60 4.76 7.91
C GLN A 58 -18.74 3.45 7.11
N LYS A 59 -19.11 3.51 5.82
CA LYS A 59 -19.26 2.34 4.96
C LYS A 59 -17.94 1.55 4.78
N PHE A 60 -16.77 2.20 4.88
CA PHE A 60 -15.47 1.51 4.79
C PHE A 60 -15.31 0.32 5.75
N ALA A 61 -15.91 0.38 6.94
CA ALA A 61 -15.79 -0.70 7.93
C ALA A 61 -16.60 -1.95 7.55
N ALA A 62 -17.61 -1.79 6.68
CA ALA A 62 -18.49 -2.86 6.23
C ALA A 62 -18.08 -3.46 4.88
N LEU A 63 -17.07 -2.87 4.21
CA LEU A 63 -16.62 -3.36 2.91
C LEU A 63 -16.19 -4.83 2.96
N SER A 64 -16.53 -5.52 1.88
CA SER A 64 -16.15 -6.88 1.54
C SER A 64 -15.45 -6.90 0.17
N GLY A 65 -14.84 -8.03 -0.17
CA GLY A 65 -14.27 -8.19 -1.51
C GLY A 65 -15.34 -8.18 -2.62
N ASP A 66 -16.57 -8.55 -2.30
CA ASP A 66 -17.67 -8.66 -3.26
C ASP A 66 -18.20 -7.30 -3.70
N ASP A 67 -17.99 -6.25 -2.90
CA ASP A 67 -18.34 -4.87 -3.26
C ASP A 67 -17.46 -4.29 -4.38
N VAL A 68 -16.36 -4.98 -4.73
CA VAL A 68 -15.48 -4.61 -5.84
C VAL A 68 -15.91 -5.37 -7.09
N GLU A 69 -16.74 -4.75 -7.92
CA GLU A 69 -17.17 -5.34 -9.20
C GLU A 69 -16.06 -5.40 -10.25
N ALA A 70 -15.05 -4.54 -10.13
CA ALA A 70 -13.93 -4.50 -11.07
C ALA A 70 -13.21 -5.86 -11.13
N THR A 71 -12.85 -6.27 -12.35
CA THR A 71 -12.06 -7.48 -12.61
C THR A 71 -10.64 -7.16 -13.06
N LYS A 72 -10.36 -5.89 -13.41
CA LYS A 72 -9.07 -5.39 -13.82
C LYS A 72 -8.70 -4.11 -13.09
N LEU A 73 -7.40 -3.87 -12.95
CA LEU A 73 -6.80 -2.62 -12.47
C LEU A 73 -5.59 -2.28 -13.35
N ALA A 74 -5.58 -1.08 -13.92
CA ALA A 74 -4.59 -0.58 -14.88
C ALA A 74 -4.36 -1.54 -16.07
N GLY A 75 -5.39 -2.30 -16.46
CA GLY A 75 -5.35 -3.28 -17.55
C GLY A 75 -4.95 -4.71 -17.15
N GLU A 76 -4.49 -4.92 -15.91
CA GLU A 76 -4.17 -6.25 -15.39
C GLU A 76 -5.33 -6.87 -14.63
N ASP A 77 -5.44 -8.20 -14.65
CA ASP A 77 -6.46 -8.91 -13.88
C ASP A 77 -6.21 -8.75 -12.37
N ILE A 78 -7.30 -8.49 -11.64
CA ILE A 78 -7.27 -8.41 -10.18
C ILE A 78 -7.06 -9.80 -9.61
N THR A 79 -6.03 -9.94 -8.78
CA THR A 79 -5.62 -11.19 -8.14
C THR A 79 -6.13 -11.32 -6.71
N ALA A 80 -6.40 -10.21 -6.02
CA ALA A 80 -7.01 -10.22 -4.70
C ALA A 80 -7.79 -8.93 -4.40
N LYS A 81 -8.85 -9.08 -3.59
CA LYS A 81 -9.71 -8.02 -3.06
C LYS A 81 -9.81 -8.25 -1.55
N LEU A 82 -9.05 -7.49 -0.76
CA LEU A 82 -8.77 -7.76 0.64
C LEU A 82 -9.40 -6.70 1.53
N THR A 83 -10.16 -7.13 2.54
CA THR A 83 -10.63 -6.28 3.64
C THR A 83 -10.10 -6.75 5.00
N GLU A 84 -9.27 -7.79 4.98
CA GLU A 84 -8.54 -8.38 6.10
C GLU A 84 -7.07 -8.56 5.72
N ALA A 85 -6.18 -8.44 6.70
CA ALA A 85 -4.75 -8.65 6.50
C ALA A 85 -4.44 -10.15 6.44
N PRO A 86 -3.79 -10.65 5.39
CA PRO A 86 -3.57 -12.09 5.21
C PRO A 86 -2.65 -12.71 6.27
N GLY A 87 -1.80 -11.92 6.93
CA GLY A 87 -0.87 -12.41 7.94
C GLY A 87 -1.49 -12.73 9.30
N ASN A 88 -2.63 -12.14 9.66
CA ASN A 88 -3.25 -12.31 10.98
C ASN A 88 -4.79 -12.29 10.99
N GLY A 89 -5.46 -12.13 9.84
CA GLY A 89 -6.91 -12.08 9.73
C GLY A 89 -7.57 -10.82 10.29
N ALA A 90 -6.78 -9.82 10.73
CA ALA A 90 -7.36 -8.59 11.27
C ALA A 90 -8.00 -7.75 10.16
N LYS A 91 -9.19 -7.19 10.42
CA LYS A 91 -9.83 -6.22 9.52
C LYS A 91 -8.90 -5.03 9.30
N ILE A 92 -8.69 -4.64 8.04
CA ILE A 92 -7.86 -3.47 7.71
C ILE A 92 -8.63 -2.16 7.88
N GLY A 93 -9.96 -2.23 8.00
CA GLY A 93 -10.84 -1.06 8.05
C GLY A 93 -10.83 -0.30 6.73
N GLY A 94 -10.93 -1.03 5.62
CA GLY A 94 -10.92 -0.51 4.27
C GLY A 94 -10.70 -1.61 3.24
N LEU A 95 -10.17 -1.25 2.08
CA LEU A 95 -10.01 -2.14 0.93
C LEU A 95 -8.57 -2.13 0.43
N LYS A 96 -8.05 -3.29 0.04
CA LYS A 96 -6.83 -3.42 -0.76
C LYS A 96 -7.11 -4.29 -1.98
N VAL A 97 -6.73 -3.82 -3.16
CA VAL A 97 -6.84 -4.55 -4.42
C VAL A 97 -5.44 -4.74 -4.99
N THR A 98 -5.13 -5.95 -5.47
CA THR A 98 -3.83 -6.28 -6.06
C THR A 98 -4.02 -6.88 -7.45
N THR A 99 -3.02 -6.67 -8.31
CA THR A 99 -2.81 -7.39 -9.56
C THR A 99 -1.43 -8.06 -9.51
N LYS A 100 -0.86 -8.42 -10.67
CA LYS A 100 0.51 -8.91 -10.77
C LYS A 100 1.54 -7.83 -10.46
N ASN A 101 1.39 -6.63 -11.03
CA ASN A 101 2.38 -5.55 -10.93
C ASN A 101 1.85 -4.27 -10.25
N ASN A 102 0.57 -4.23 -9.87
CA ASN A 102 -0.05 -3.05 -9.30
C ASN A 102 -0.82 -3.38 -8.02
N TRP A 103 -0.96 -2.40 -7.14
CA TRP A 103 -1.94 -2.47 -6.06
C TRP A 103 -2.39 -1.08 -5.63
N PHE A 104 -3.58 -1.01 -5.07
CA PHE A 104 -3.98 0.14 -4.24
C PHE A 104 -4.62 -0.32 -2.92
N ALA A 105 -4.57 0.53 -1.92
CA ALA A 105 -5.29 0.37 -0.67
C ALA A 105 -5.98 1.68 -0.28
N ALA A 106 -7.25 1.60 0.09
CA ALA A 106 -8.07 2.74 0.50
C ALA A 106 -8.53 2.57 1.96
N ARG A 107 -8.30 3.59 2.79
CA ARG A 107 -8.70 3.61 4.21
C ARG A 107 -9.21 4.98 4.63
N PRO A 108 -10.26 5.06 5.47
CA PRO A 108 -10.74 6.33 6.00
C PRO A 108 -9.73 6.95 6.95
N SER A 109 -9.61 8.28 6.96
CA SER A 109 -8.79 9.00 7.94
C SER A 109 -9.40 8.88 9.34
N GLY A 110 -8.57 8.75 10.38
CA GLY A 110 -9.06 8.73 11.76
C GLY A 110 -9.59 10.08 12.25
N THR A 111 -9.12 11.18 11.67
CA THR A 111 -9.31 12.54 12.22
C THR A 111 -10.18 13.43 11.32
N GLU A 112 -10.16 13.21 10.02
CA GLU A 112 -10.75 14.12 9.03
C GLU A 112 -11.78 13.39 8.16
N ASN A 113 -12.64 14.16 7.48
CA ASN A 113 -13.60 13.66 6.49
C ASN A 113 -12.92 13.47 5.13
N ILE A 114 -11.87 12.64 5.15
CA ILE A 114 -11.14 12.18 3.97
C ILE A 114 -10.94 10.67 4.08
N TYR A 115 -10.75 10.00 2.94
CA TYR A 115 -10.06 8.71 2.89
C TYR A 115 -8.74 8.86 2.15
N LYS A 116 -7.81 7.93 2.39
CA LYS A 116 -6.47 7.91 1.80
C LYS A 116 -6.38 6.74 0.87
N VAL A 117 -5.90 6.98 -0.35
CA VAL A 117 -5.52 5.94 -1.30
C VAL A 117 -4.00 5.87 -1.35
N TYR A 118 -3.47 4.69 -1.08
CA TYR A 118 -2.07 4.33 -1.27
C TYR A 118 -2.01 3.46 -2.52
N ALA A 119 -1.11 3.75 -3.45
CA ALA A 119 -0.97 2.98 -4.67
C ALA A 119 0.49 2.77 -5.03
N GLU A 120 0.77 1.64 -5.66
CA GLU A 120 2.08 1.31 -6.21
C GLU A 120 1.92 0.60 -7.55
N SER A 121 2.85 0.87 -8.46
CA SER A 121 3.01 0.15 -9.72
C SER A 121 4.48 -0.25 -9.91
N PHE A 122 4.72 -1.43 -10.48
CA PHE A 122 6.02 -1.88 -10.99
C PHE A 122 6.14 -1.75 -12.51
N VAL A 123 5.21 -1.03 -13.16
CA VAL A 123 5.18 -0.88 -14.63
C VAL A 123 5.77 0.46 -15.08
N SER A 124 5.17 1.58 -14.66
CA SER A 124 5.67 2.93 -14.95
C SER A 124 4.97 3.99 -14.07
N PRO A 125 5.44 5.26 -14.05
CA PRO A 125 4.71 6.37 -13.43
C PRO A 125 3.30 6.56 -14.01
N GLU A 126 3.12 6.39 -15.31
CA GLU A 126 1.82 6.52 -15.99
C GLU A 126 0.87 5.39 -15.62
N ALA A 127 1.40 4.17 -15.44
CA ALA A 127 0.62 3.06 -14.91
C ALA A 127 0.15 3.35 -13.48
N LEU A 128 1.01 3.94 -12.64
CA LEU A 128 0.60 4.38 -11.29
C LEU A 128 -0.51 5.43 -11.35
N ASP A 129 -0.44 6.40 -12.26
CA ASP A 129 -1.49 7.41 -12.41
C ASP A 129 -2.83 6.76 -12.81
N LYS A 130 -2.78 5.78 -13.71
CA LYS A 130 -3.95 4.97 -14.08
C LYS A 130 -4.48 4.13 -12.90
N VAL A 131 -3.60 3.55 -12.08
CA VAL A 131 -4.00 2.84 -10.84
C VAL A 131 -4.76 3.77 -9.91
N LEU A 132 -4.30 5.01 -9.72
CA LEU A 132 -4.95 5.99 -8.84
C LEU A 132 -6.33 6.42 -9.35
N GLU A 133 -6.44 6.66 -10.66
CA GLU A 133 -7.71 6.99 -11.32
C GLU A 133 -8.73 5.86 -11.13
N GLU A 134 -8.36 4.64 -11.49
CA GLU A 134 -9.23 3.47 -11.37
C GLU A 134 -9.53 3.11 -9.91
N ALA A 135 -8.57 3.29 -8.99
CA ALA A 135 -8.78 3.08 -7.56
C ALA A 135 -9.89 3.99 -7.01
N THR A 136 -9.92 5.26 -7.42
CA THR A 136 -10.95 6.21 -7.00
C THR A 136 -12.32 5.73 -7.47
N ALA A 137 -12.45 5.37 -8.75
CA ALA A 137 -13.69 4.85 -9.31
C ALA A 137 -14.17 3.55 -8.65
N VAL A 138 -13.24 2.64 -8.31
CA VAL A 138 -13.57 1.40 -7.58
C VAL A 138 -14.09 1.72 -6.18
N VAL A 139 -13.42 2.60 -5.45
CA VAL A 139 -13.81 2.98 -4.08
C VAL A 139 -15.17 3.69 -4.09
N ASP A 140 -15.39 4.65 -4.99
CA ASP A 140 -16.65 5.38 -5.07
C ASP A 140 -17.85 4.46 -5.34
N LYS A 141 -17.67 3.47 -6.22
CA LYS A 141 -18.70 2.45 -6.47
C LYS A 141 -18.95 1.53 -5.27
N ALA A 142 -17.88 1.09 -4.61
CA ALA A 142 -17.99 0.22 -3.45
C ALA A 142 -18.62 0.94 -2.23
N LEU A 143 -18.56 2.27 -2.19
CA LEU A 143 -19.16 3.11 -1.13
C LEU A 143 -20.54 3.68 -1.51
N ALA A 144 -21.04 3.40 -2.72
CA ALA A 144 -22.33 3.89 -3.20
C ALA A 144 -23.50 3.37 -2.34
#